data_AF-A0A0C2N304-F1
#
_entry.id   AF-A0A0C2N304-F1
#
_cell.length_a   1.000
_cell.length_b   1.000
_cell.length_c   1.000
_cell.angle_alpha   90.00
_cell.angle_beta   90.00
_cell.angle_gamma   90.00
#
_symmetry.space_group_name_H-M   'P 1'
#
loop_
_entity.id
_entity.type
_entity.pdbx_description
1 polymer ?
#
loop_
_entity_poly.entity_id
_entity_poly.type
_entity_poly.pdbx_seq_one_letter_code
_entity_poly.pdbx_strand_id
1 'polypeptide(L)'
;MSAFAIVTKSMVDIFVQPDDLHIIEKAFNLCFEVINHLKDNEMVCERTCDVLVFVVYASYGVYPENEKLSQQFILLYQYSQFSCFIRPFNSLIKICGKDACHWGWFLKNCKVIFDHGCTFVSDGNNTHRPRHVERLMKLLQSLIGFNIRILEHQYDEVLNHMNIEKLVPIASGGLLSQEELTFKECHKVLIELFTHPSTPILNLSPETKSMVVRLYNSYIGQIVKDFIEAILSPRKLSYIKGCGHMLHIMNNVELRGMGRRLKIEEMLVKEILKTYPDEINKDETIFENLTKILSASSQEEAADLAALINFELYGR
;
A
#
# COMPACT_ATOMS: atom_id res chain seq x y z
N MET A 1 14.48 22.22 -5.12
CA MET A 1 15.33 21.25 -4.40
C MET A 1 16.07 22.05 -3.32
N SER A 2 15.95 21.73 -2.03
CA SER A 2 16.63 22.51 -0.97
C SER A 2 18.10 22.11 -0.88
N ALA A 3 18.96 23.01 -0.39
CA ALA A 3 20.38 22.70 -0.13
C ALA A 3 20.55 21.47 0.77
N PHE A 4 19.65 21.31 1.75
CA PHE A 4 19.61 20.15 2.62
C PHE A 4 19.32 18.84 1.86
N ALA A 5 18.37 18.86 0.91
CA ALA A 5 18.05 17.68 0.09
C ALA A 5 19.19 17.28 -0.87
N ILE A 6 20.06 18.22 -1.23
CA ILE A 6 21.27 17.96 -2.04
C ILE A 6 22.33 17.26 -1.16
N VAL A 7 22.53 17.76 0.06
CA VAL A 7 23.47 17.18 1.02
C VAL A 7 23.04 15.77 1.46
N THR A 8 21.75 15.54 1.70
CA THR A 8 21.26 14.21 2.12
C THR A 8 21.29 13.17 1.01
N LYS A 9 21.24 13.57 -0.27
CA LYS A 9 21.39 12.63 -1.41
C LYS A 9 22.77 11.96 -1.45
N SER A 10 23.81 12.61 -0.92
CA SER A 10 25.15 12.03 -0.79
C SER A 10 25.36 11.20 0.48
N MET A 11 24.35 11.06 1.35
CA MET A 11 24.46 10.36 2.65
C MET A 11 23.99 8.90 2.64
N VAL A 12 23.65 8.36 1.47
CA VAL A 12 23.31 6.94 1.34
C VAL A 12 24.59 6.16 1.62
N ASP A 13 24.67 5.48 2.77
CA ASP A 13 25.81 4.70 3.29
C ASP A 13 26.74 5.39 4.31
N ILE A 14 26.24 6.40 5.04
CA ILE A 14 26.95 6.87 6.24
C ILE A 14 26.80 5.83 7.35
N PHE A 15 27.90 5.15 7.67
CA PHE A 15 28.05 4.36 8.89
C PHE A 15 28.37 5.29 10.06
N VAL A 16 27.36 5.59 10.86
CA VAL A 16 27.49 6.37 12.09
C VAL A 16 28.19 5.50 13.14
N GLN A 17 29.30 5.98 13.72
CA GLN A 17 29.97 5.28 14.80
C GLN A 17 29.22 5.51 16.12
N PRO A 18 29.34 4.62 17.12
CA PRO A 18 28.74 4.85 18.44
C PRO A 18 29.11 6.22 19.05
N ASP A 19 30.33 6.70 18.82
CA ASP A 19 30.80 8.01 19.30
C ASP A 19 30.01 9.19 18.69
N ASP A 20 29.41 9.00 17.51
CA ASP A 20 28.59 10.01 16.82
C ASP A 20 27.13 10.02 17.28
N LEU A 21 26.73 9.17 18.24
CA LEU A 21 25.35 9.09 18.75
C LEU A 21 24.83 10.46 19.20
N HIS A 22 25.67 11.25 19.87
CA HIS A 22 25.33 12.60 20.33
C HIS A 22 24.97 13.56 19.18
N ILE A 23 25.48 13.34 17.97
CA ILE A 23 25.16 14.13 16.77
C ILE A 23 23.77 13.75 16.26
N ILE A 24 23.46 12.45 16.25
CA ILE A 24 22.14 11.93 15.87
C ILE A 24 21.06 12.43 16.84
N GLU A 25 21.31 12.38 18.14
CA GLU A 25 20.39 12.92 19.15
C GLU A 25 20.13 14.42 18.96
N LYS A 26 21.18 15.20 18.69
CA LYS A 26 21.04 16.63 18.36
C LYS A 26 20.21 16.85 17.08
N ALA A 27 20.40 16.01 16.06
CA ALA A 27 19.64 16.10 14.81
C ALA A 27 18.14 15.79 15.04
N PHE A 28 17.82 14.76 15.82
CA PHE A 28 16.45 14.47 16.23
C PHE A 28 15.83 15.63 17.01
N ASN A 29 16.53 16.12 18.03
CA ASN A 29 16.05 17.23 18.87
C ASN A 29 15.74 18.48 18.03
N LEU A 30 16.64 18.85 17.12
CA LEU A 30 16.43 20.00 16.23
C LEU A 30 15.21 19.78 15.32
N CYS A 31 15.05 18.59 14.73
CA CYS A 31 13.89 18.29 13.89
C CYS A 31 12.58 18.39 14.67
N PHE A 32 12.54 17.84 15.88
CA PHE A 32 11.35 17.90 16.74
C PHE A 32 11.07 19.31 17.25
N GLU A 33 12.08 20.12 17.53
CA GLU A 33 11.91 21.53 17.88
C GLU A 33 11.26 22.30 16.73
N VAL A 34 11.72 22.11 15.50
CA VAL A 34 11.13 22.72 14.30
C VAL A 34 9.68 22.27 14.11
N ILE A 35 9.39 20.97 14.23
CA ILE A 35 8.03 20.44 14.13
C ILE A 35 7.12 21.03 15.21
N ASN A 36 7.58 21.11 16.46
CA ASN A 36 6.79 21.63 17.56
C ASN A 36 6.49 23.13 17.40
N HIS A 37 7.47 23.90 16.92
CA HIS A 37 7.29 25.33 16.69
C HIS A 37 6.37 25.62 15.49
N LEU A 38 6.37 24.75 14.48
CA LEU A 38 5.64 24.93 13.22
C LEU A 38 4.61 23.82 12.97
N LYS A 39 3.99 23.33 14.06
CA LYS A 39 3.12 22.14 14.09
C LYS A 39 1.89 22.23 13.18
N ASP A 40 1.43 23.44 12.87
CA ASP A 40 0.27 23.70 12.02
C ASP A 40 0.67 23.90 10.54
N ASN A 41 1.97 23.88 10.22
CA ASN A 41 2.48 24.06 8.86
C ASN A 41 2.87 22.71 8.24
N GLU A 42 1.92 22.08 7.53
CA GLU A 42 2.10 20.77 6.89
C GLU A 42 3.34 20.72 5.98
N MET A 43 3.61 21.80 5.25
CA MET A 43 4.76 21.85 4.34
C MET A 43 6.09 21.82 5.09
N VAL A 44 6.21 22.50 6.23
CA VAL A 44 7.41 22.44 7.07
C VAL A 44 7.55 21.07 7.71
N CYS A 45 6.46 20.52 8.24
CA CYS A 45 6.43 19.16 8.78
C CYS A 45 6.86 18.12 7.73
N GLU A 46 6.38 18.24 6.50
CA GLU A 46 6.74 17.37 5.36
C GLU A 46 8.24 17.43 5.07
N ARG A 47 8.82 18.64 4.98
CA ARG A 47 10.26 18.81 4.74
C ARG A 47 11.11 18.33 5.91
N THR A 48 10.64 18.49 7.13
CA THR A 48 11.34 18.00 8.32
C THR A 48 11.26 16.47 8.40
N CYS A 49 10.14 15.87 7.98
CA CYS A 49 10.00 14.42 7.84
C CYS A 49 10.93 13.86 6.74
N ASP A 50 11.16 14.59 5.64
CA ASP A 50 12.20 14.21 4.66
C ASP A 50 13.57 14.07 5.34
N VAL A 51 13.93 14.98 6.24
CA VAL A 51 15.18 14.93 7.00
C VAL A 51 15.19 13.76 7.97
N LEU A 52 14.13 13.60 8.76
CA LEU A 52 14.01 12.54 9.76
C LEU A 52 14.13 11.14 9.16
N VAL A 53 13.66 10.91 7.92
CA VAL A 53 13.88 9.63 7.21
C VAL A 53 15.37 9.30 7.12
N PHE A 54 16.22 10.28 6.80
CA PHE A 54 17.67 10.06 6.73
C PHE A 54 18.29 9.89 8.12
N VAL A 55 17.85 10.70 9.10
CA VAL A 55 18.36 10.59 10.48
C VAL A 55 18.04 9.21 11.07
N VAL A 56 16.80 8.72 10.91
CA VAL A 56 16.39 7.37 11.30
C VAL A 56 17.20 6.29 10.59
N TYR A 57 17.46 6.47 9.29
CA TYR A 57 18.27 5.53 8.54
C TYR A 57 19.72 5.49 9.01
N ALA A 58 20.32 6.65 9.30
CA ALA A 58 21.69 6.75 9.81
C ALA A 58 21.82 6.25 11.26
N SER A 59 20.77 6.38 12.07
CA SER A 59 20.75 5.98 13.48
C SER A 59 20.61 4.48 13.71
N TYR A 60 20.41 3.72 12.63
CA TYR A 60 20.08 2.30 12.58
C TYR A 60 20.78 1.40 13.61
N GLY A 61 22.10 1.54 13.75
CA GLY A 61 22.94 0.63 14.53
C GLY A 61 23.38 1.18 15.89
N VAL A 62 23.05 2.43 16.19
CA VAL A 62 23.62 3.15 17.34
C VAL A 62 22.56 3.70 18.28
N TYR A 63 21.33 3.93 17.81
CA TYR A 63 20.30 4.57 18.61
C TYR A 63 19.49 3.56 19.42
N PRO A 64 19.52 3.59 20.76
CA PRO A 64 18.87 2.58 21.59
C PRO A 64 17.36 2.84 21.80
N GLU A 65 16.88 4.08 21.62
CA GLU A 65 15.51 4.48 21.98
C GLU A 65 14.50 4.42 20.79
N ASN A 66 14.64 3.44 19.89
CA ASN A 66 13.80 3.36 18.68
C ASN A 66 12.30 3.22 18.98
N GLU A 67 11.92 2.53 20.06
CA GLU A 67 10.51 2.40 20.45
C GLU A 67 9.92 3.75 20.88
N LYS A 68 10.64 4.53 21.69
CA LYS A 68 10.21 5.87 22.12
C LYS A 68 10.10 6.82 20.93
N LEU A 69 11.06 6.75 20.00
CA LEU A 69 11.01 7.51 18.75
C LEU A 69 9.79 7.15 17.91
N SER A 70 9.46 5.86 17.82
CA SER A 70 8.26 5.36 17.15
C SER A 70 6.98 5.92 17.78
N GLN A 71 6.88 5.91 19.11
CA GLN A 71 5.75 6.49 19.84
C GLN A 71 5.62 8.00 19.58
N GLN A 72 6.74 8.72 19.50
CA GLN A 72 6.74 10.15 19.19
C GLN A 72 6.17 10.44 17.80
N PHE A 73 6.53 9.66 16.77
CA PHE A 73 5.94 9.81 15.43
C PHE A 73 4.44 9.54 15.42
N ILE A 74 3.97 8.54 16.20
CA ILE A 74 2.54 8.26 16.33
C ILE A 74 1.81 9.44 16.97
N LEU A 75 2.34 10.00 18.06
CA LEU A 75 1.73 11.15 18.74
C LEU A 75 1.63 12.35 17.80
N LEU A 76 2.69 12.64 17.05
CA LEU A 76 2.69 13.72 16.05
C LEU A 76 1.67 13.46 14.95
N TYR A 77 1.58 12.23 14.44
CA TYR A 77 0.59 11.84 13.43
C TYR A 77 -0.84 11.98 13.94
N GLN A 78 -1.15 11.45 15.13
CA GLN A 78 -2.50 11.49 15.70
C GLN A 78 -2.95 12.92 16.04
N TYR A 79 -2.02 13.78 16.48
CA TYR A 79 -2.32 15.16 16.86
C TYR A 79 -2.53 16.06 15.62
N SER A 80 -1.61 16.01 14.65
CA SER A 80 -1.63 16.91 13.48
C SER A 80 -2.45 16.38 12.31
N GLN A 81 -2.67 15.05 12.27
CA GLN A 81 -3.24 14.34 11.13
C GLN A 81 -2.42 14.52 9.83
N PHE A 82 -1.13 14.89 9.92
CA PHE A 82 -0.25 14.97 8.75
C PHE A 82 0.36 13.60 8.47
N SER A 83 0.08 13.04 7.29
CA SER A 83 0.62 11.73 6.92
C SER A 83 2.13 11.71 6.76
N CYS A 84 2.81 12.88 6.73
CA CYS A 84 4.25 12.95 6.54
C CYS A 84 5.02 12.17 7.61
N PHE A 85 4.47 12.10 8.83
CA PHE A 85 5.04 11.36 9.96
C PHE A 85 5.07 9.84 9.74
N ILE A 86 4.25 9.30 8.84
CA ILE A 86 4.29 7.87 8.45
C ILE A 86 5.61 7.53 7.75
N ARG A 87 6.25 8.48 7.06
CA ARG A 87 7.48 8.24 6.29
C ARG A 87 8.72 7.95 7.15
N PRO A 88 9.10 8.81 8.13
CA PRO A 88 10.20 8.49 9.04
C PRO A 88 9.85 7.28 9.93
N PHE A 89 8.57 7.12 10.32
CA PHE A 89 8.11 5.91 11.00
C PHE A 89 8.39 4.64 10.18
N ASN A 90 8.03 4.63 8.88
CA ASN A 90 8.25 3.48 8.01
C ASN A 90 9.75 3.15 7.86
N SER A 91 10.63 4.14 8.04
CA SER A 91 12.07 3.90 7.97
C SER A 91 12.60 3.03 9.13
N LEU A 92 11.85 2.97 10.25
CA LEU A 92 12.14 2.08 11.38
C LEU A 92 11.98 0.60 11.01
N ILE A 93 11.25 0.25 9.94
CA ILE A 93 11.06 -1.15 9.56
C ILE A 93 12.38 -1.88 9.32
N LYS A 94 13.38 -1.17 8.78
CA LYS A 94 14.71 -1.74 8.59
C LYS A 94 15.32 -2.15 9.94
N ILE A 95 15.12 -1.33 10.97
CA ILE A 95 15.66 -1.55 12.33
C ILE A 95 15.00 -2.77 12.94
N CYS A 96 13.66 -2.80 12.91
CA CYS A 96 12.87 -3.91 13.42
C CYS A 96 13.13 -5.21 12.65
N GLY A 97 13.57 -5.10 11.41
CA GLY A 97 13.78 -6.24 10.55
C GLY A 97 15.04 -7.07 10.80
N LYS A 98 16.01 -6.57 11.56
CA LYS A 98 17.21 -7.36 11.93
C LYS A 98 17.06 -8.12 13.23
N ASP A 99 16.13 -7.73 14.09
CA ASP A 99 15.95 -8.32 15.41
C ASP A 99 14.47 -8.53 15.71
N ALA A 100 14.09 -9.80 15.87
CA ALA A 100 12.74 -10.20 16.20
C ALA A 100 12.22 -9.55 17.50
N CYS A 101 13.10 -9.16 18.43
CA CYS A 101 12.69 -8.53 19.68
C CYS A 101 12.00 -7.17 19.48
N HIS A 102 12.30 -6.46 18.38
CA HIS A 102 11.73 -5.15 18.08
C HIS A 102 10.41 -5.22 17.32
N TRP A 103 10.07 -6.38 16.78
CA TRP A 103 8.94 -6.51 15.88
C TRP A 103 7.59 -6.36 16.58
N GLY A 104 7.47 -6.87 17.81
CA GLY A 104 6.21 -6.84 18.58
C GLY A 104 5.72 -5.42 18.88
N TRP A 105 6.59 -4.54 19.40
CA TRP A 105 6.21 -3.15 19.65
C TRP A 105 5.99 -2.37 18.35
N PHE A 106 6.76 -2.67 17.29
CA PHE A 106 6.60 -2.02 16.00
C PHE A 106 5.25 -2.32 15.36
N LEU A 107 4.82 -3.59 15.35
CA LEU A 107 3.50 -3.99 14.88
C LEU A 107 2.37 -3.33 15.68
N LYS A 108 2.51 -3.26 17.01
CA LYS A 108 1.56 -2.55 17.88
C LYS A 108 1.43 -1.08 17.46
N ASN A 109 2.56 -0.44 17.16
CA ASN A 109 2.59 0.95 16.73
C ASN A 109 2.04 1.15 15.31
N CYS A 110 2.32 0.24 14.38
CA CYS A 110 1.71 0.22 13.04
C CYS A 110 0.19 0.13 13.13
N LYS A 111 -0.34 -0.73 14.01
CA LYS A 111 -1.78 -0.86 14.25
C LYS A 111 -2.41 0.48 14.63
N VAL A 112 -1.77 1.25 15.52
CA VAL A 112 -2.27 2.58 15.91
C VAL A 112 -2.33 3.54 14.71
N ILE A 113 -1.30 3.53 13.85
CA ILE A 113 -1.27 4.34 12.63
C ILE A 113 -2.40 3.93 11.68
N PHE A 114 -2.60 2.63 11.46
CA PHE A 114 -3.65 2.14 10.57
C PHE A 114 -5.05 2.41 11.11
N ASP A 115 -5.32 2.15 12.40
CA ASP A 115 -6.63 2.41 12.99
C ASP A 115 -6.99 3.90 12.89
N HIS A 116 -6.04 4.78 13.21
CA HIS A 116 -6.22 6.22 13.06
C HIS A 116 -6.39 6.62 11.59
N GLY A 117 -5.51 6.15 10.71
CA GLY A 117 -5.54 6.47 9.28
C GLY A 117 -6.81 5.98 8.58
N CYS A 118 -7.28 4.78 8.89
CA CYS A 118 -8.53 4.24 8.35
C CYS A 118 -9.72 5.09 8.78
N THR A 119 -9.78 5.45 10.06
CA THR A 119 -10.84 6.32 10.60
C THR A 119 -10.81 7.67 9.88
N PHE A 120 -9.63 8.22 9.72
CA PHE A 120 -9.42 9.52 9.09
C PHE A 120 -9.77 9.56 7.59
N VAL A 121 -9.37 8.53 6.85
CA VAL A 121 -9.65 8.42 5.40
C VAL A 121 -11.12 8.08 5.13
N SER A 122 -11.77 7.35 6.03
CA SER A 122 -13.17 6.93 5.87
C SER A 122 -14.20 7.99 6.26
N ASP A 123 -13.78 9.04 6.98
CA ASP A 123 -14.64 10.17 7.32
C ASP A 123 -14.96 10.96 6.03
N GLY A 124 -16.15 10.71 5.47
CA GLY A 124 -16.59 11.12 4.13
C GLY A 124 -16.58 12.61 3.82
N ASN A 125 -16.22 13.46 4.79
CA ASN A 125 -15.91 14.86 4.58
C ASN A 125 -14.57 15.09 3.87
N ASN A 126 -13.75 14.05 3.71
CA ASN A 126 -12.35 14.13 3.26
C ASN A 126 -12.05 13.23 2.05
N THR A 127 -13.00 13.05 1.14
CA THR A 127 -12.97 12.08 0.03
C THR A 127 -11.75 12.12 -0.91
N HIS A 128 -10.85 13.10 -0.79
CA HIS A 128 -9.66 13.22 -1.62
C HIS A 128 -8.37 13.47 -0.82
N ARG A 129 -7.90 12.48 -0.06
CA ARG A 129 -6.55 12.49 0.54
C ARG A 129 -5.62 11.42 -0.04
N PRO A 130 -5.32 11.47 -1.35
CA PRO A 130 -4.50 10.45 -2.03
C PRO A 130 -3.13 10.24 -1.38
N ARG A 131 -2.52 11.30 -0.82
CA ARG A 131 -1.25 11.20 -0.09
C ARG A 131 -1.34 10.41 1.22
N HIS A 132 -2.45 10.49 1.94
CA HIS A 132 -2.66 9.66 3.13
C HIS A 132 -2.76 8.19 2.76
N VAL A 133 -3.60 7.89 1.76
CA VAL A 133 -3.76 6.54 1.24
C VAL A 133 -2.43 5.99 0.74
N GLU A 134 -1.69 6.75 -0.07
CA GLU A 134 -0.36 6.37 -0.55
C GLU A 134 0.57 5.97 0.59
N ARG A 135 0.67 6.77 1.65
CA ARG A 135 1.60 6.50 2.75
C ARG A 135 1.17 5.33 3.62
N LEU A 136 -0.14 5.16 3.85
CA LEU A 136 -0.68 3.99 4.54
C LEU A 136 -0.41 2.73 3.74
N MET A 137 -0.69 2.75 2.43
CA MET A 137 -0.43 1.60 1.56
C MET A 137 1.06 1.29 1.47
N LYS A 138 1.92 2.31 1.42
CA LYS A 138 3.37 2.11 1.43
C LYS A 138 3.89 1.52 2.73
N LEU A 139 3.34 1.91 3.87
CA LEU A 139 3.64 1.27 5.15
C LEU A 139 3.17 -0.19 5.15
N LEU A 140 1.94 -0.46 4.70
CA LEU A 140 1.41 -1.82 4.61
C LEU A 140 2.24 -2.69 3.66
N GLN A 141 2.58 -2.17 2.48
CA GLN A 141 3.46 -2.82 1.52
C GLN A 141 4.82 -3.14 2.14
N SER A 142 5.36 -2.25 2.96
CA SER A 142 6.62 -2.50 3.64
C SER A 142 6.51 -3.67 4.63
N LEU A 143 5.32 -3.92 5.20
CA LEU A 143 5.08 -5.00 6.16
C LEU A 143 4.79 -6.35 5.50
N ILE A 144 4.08 -6.37 4.37
CA ILE A 144 3.68 -7.60 3.67
C ILE A 144 4.56 -7.94 2.45
N GLY A 145 5.42 -7.00 2.04
CA GLY A 145 6.16 -7.07 0.78
C GLY A 145 7.36 -8.02 0.80
N PHE A 146 7.42 -8.86 -0.22
CA PHE A 146 8.40 -9.95 -0.42
C PHE A 146 9.87 -9.50 -0.52
N ASN A 147 10.15 -8.23 -0.84
CA ASN A 147 11.52 -7.71 -0.98
C ASN A 147 12.28 -7.63 0.34
N ILE A 148 11.56 -7.76 1.44
CA ILE A 148 12.14 -7.91 2.74
C ILE A 148 12.31 -9.42 2.94
N ARG A 149 13.56 -9.90 2.94
CA ARG A 149 13.96 -11.29 3.27
C ARG A 149 13.56 -11.72 4.70
N ILE A 150 12.58 -11.07 5.30
CA ILE A 150 12.18 -11.27 6.67
C ILE A 150 10.96 -12.19 6.63
N LEU A 151 11.29 -13.45 6.90
CA LEU A 151 10.51 -14.52 7.50
C LEU A 151 9.01 -14.55 7.17
N GLU A 152 8.60 -15.67 6.58
CA GLU A 152 7.20 -16.10 6.33
C GLU A 152 6.23 -15.80 7.49
N HIS A 153 6.73 -15.86 8.72
CA HIS A 153 6.00 -15.56 9.95
C HIS A 153 5.46 -14.12 10.04
N GLN A 154 6.08 -13.14 9.37
CA GLN A 154 5.65 -11.75 9.44
C GLN A 154 4.32 -11.51 8.72
N TYR A 155 4.06 -12.23 7.62
CA TYR A 155 2.79 -12.13 6.92
C TYR A 155 1.63 -12.61 7.81
N ASP A 156 1.80 -13.77 8.45
CA ASP A 156 0.84 -14.31 9.43
C ASP A 156 0.62 -13.32 10.58
N GLU A 157 1.69 -12.78 11.16
CA GLU A 157 1.58 -11.83 12.26
C GLU A 157 0.89 -10.53 11.87
N VAL A 158 1.22 -9.96 10.70
CA VAL A 158 0.58 -8.73 10.20
C VAL A 158 -0.92 -8.95 10.03
N LEU A 159 -1.33 -10.04 9.38
CA LEU A 159 -2.75 -10.35 9.20
C LEU A 159 -3.47 -10.59 10.53
N ASN A 160 -2.83 -11.25 11.49
CA ASN A 160 -3.44 -11.54 12.80
C ASN A 160 -3.50 -10.32 13.73
N HIS A 161 -2.58 -9.37 13.61
CA HIS A 161 -2.50 -8.22 14.54
C HIS A 161 -3.16 -6.95 13.99
N MET A 162 -3.31 -6.83 12.68
CA MET A 162 -3.86 -5.64 12.03
C MET A 162 -5.27 -5.87 11.51
N ASN A 163 -6.08 -4.81 11.48
CA ASN A 163 -7.40 -4.85 10.89
C ASN A 163 -7.32 -4.65 9.37
N ILE A 164 -6.83 -5.67 8.66
CA ILE A 164 -6.65 -5.64 7.20
C ILE A 164 -7.99 -5.47 6.48
N GLU A 165 -9.08 -5.98 7.06
CA GLU A 165 -10.45 -5.82 6.53
C GLU A 165 -10.80 -4.33 6.31
N LYS A 166 -10.35 -3.42 7.18
CA LYS A 166 -10.55 -1.96 6.98
C LYS A 166 -9.65 -1.35 5.91
N LEU A 167 -8.48 -1.93 5.65
CA LEU A 167 -7.50 -1.39 4.70
C LEU A 167 -7.82 -1.79 3.26
N VAL A 168 -8.45 -2.94 3.04
CA VAL A 168 -8.79 -3.43 1.69
C VAL A 168 -9.72 -2.47 0.93
N PRO A 169 -10.84 -1.98 1.48
CA PRO A 169 -11.67 -0.98 0.80
C PRO A 169 -10.94 0.31 0.46
N ILE A 170 -10.03 0.76 1.33
CA ILE A 170 -9.21 1.96 1.10
C ILE A 170 -8.24 1.73 -0.05
N ALA A 171 -7.58 0.57 -0.09
CA ALA A 171 -6.71 0.18 -1.19
C ALA A 171 -7.48 0.07 -2.51
N SER A 172 -8.65 -0.57 -2.48
CA SER A 172 -9.55 -0.73 -3.63
C SER A 172 -9.97 0.63 -4.20
N GLY A 173 -10.51 1.53 -3.37
CA GLY A 173 -10.89 2.88 -3.81
C GLY A 173 -9.69 3.71 -4.29
N GLY A 174 -8.49 3.46 -3.77
CA GLY A 174 -7.26 4.09 -4.25
C GLY A 174 -6.85 3.71 -5.68
N LEU A 175 -7.38 2.60 -6.23
CA LEU A 175 -7.25 2.26 -7.67
C LEU A 175 -7.97 3.27 -8.57
N LEU A 176 -8.96 3.98 -8.04
CA LEU A 176 -9.67 5.03 -8.76
C LEU A 176 -8.96 6.40 -8.65
N SER A 177 -7.86 6.50 -7.91
CA SER A 177 -7.09 7.73 -7.79
C SER A 177 -6.50 8.19 -9.13
N GLN A 178 -6.50 9.49 -9.37
CA GLN A 178 -5.76 10.12 -10.48
C GLN A 178 -4.28 10.34 -10.13
N GLU A 179 -3.94 10.31 -8.82
CA GLU A 179 -2.57 10.43 -8.34
C GLU A 179 -1.83 9.10 -8.53
N GLU A 180 -0.78 9.14 -9.36
CA GLU A 180 0.01 7.97 -9.76
C GLU A 180 0.55 7.16 -8.60
N LEU A 181 1.11 7.86 -7.61
CA LEU A 181 1.74 7.21 -6.47
C LEU A 181 0.70 6.47 -5.63
N THR A 182 -0.48 7.05 -5.44
CA THR A 182 -1.59 6.40 -4.72
C THR A 182 -2.04 5.15 -5.44
N PHE A 183 -2.34 5.25 -6.75
CA PHE A 183 -2.72 4.10 -7.57
C PHE A 183 -1.69 2.97 -7.44
N LYS A 184 -0.41 3.31 -7.62
CA LYS A 184 0.70 2.35 -7.61
C LYS A 184 0.83 1.62 -6.28
N GLU A 185 0.80 2.34 -5.15
CA GLU A 185 0.94 1.70 -3.84
C GLU A 185 -0.30 0.87 -3.47
N CYS A 186 -1.51 1.33 -3.82
CA CYS A 186 -2.74 0.54 -3.67
C CYS A 186 -2.71 -0.76 -4.49
N HIS A 187 -2.33 -0.66 -5.76
CA HIS A 187 -2.22 -1.80 -6.68
C HIS A 187 -1.22 -2.84 -6.17
N LYS A 188 -0.03 -2.42 -5.73
CA LYS A 188 0.99 -3.31 -5.15
C LYS A 188 0.48 -4.03 -3.90
N VAL A 189 -0.15 -3.32 -2.97
CA VAL A 189 -0.67 -3.92 -1.74
C VAL A 189 -1.70 -5.01 -2.06
N LEU A 190 -2.62 -4.74 -2.99
CA LEU A 190 -3.63 -5.72 -3.39
C LEU A 190 -3.00 -6.94 -4.07
N ILE A 191 -1.99 -6.73 -4.93
CA ILE A 191 -1.19 -7.82 -5.49
C ILE A 191 -0.56 -8.64 -4.37
N GLU A 192 0.21 -8.01 -3.48
CA GLU A 192 0.92 -8.72 -2.42
C GLU A 192 -0.07 -9.49 -1.52
N LEU A 193 -1.15 -8.86 -1.07
CA LEU A 193 -2.15 -9.49 -0.21
C LEU A 193 -2.80 -10.74 -0.84
N PHE A 194 -3.10 -10.72 -2.14
CA PHE A 194 -3.83 -11.81 -2.81
C PHE A 194 -2.96 -12.73 -3.66
N THR A 195 -1.66 -12.47 -3.78
CA THR A 195 -0.74 -13.36 -4.51
C THR A 195 0.32 -13.96 -3.62
N HIS A 196 0.66 -13.31 -2.51
CA HIS A 196 1.67 -13.81 -1.58
C HIS A 196 1.32 -15.20 -1.05
N PRO A 197 0.08 -15.51 -0.61
CA PRO A 197 -0.31 -16.86 -0.15
C PRO A 197 -0.06 -18.00 -1.13
N SER A 198 0.17 -17.66 -2.39
CA SER A 198 0.35 -18.58 -3.50
C SER A 198 1.79 -18.90 -3.82
N THR A 199 2.72 -18.26 -3.12
CA THR A 199 4.15 -18.53 -3.30
C THR A 199 4.47 -19.87 -2.63
N PRO A 200 4.99 -20.88 -3.36
CA PRO A 200 5.23 -22.23 -2.83
C PRO A 200 6.17 -22.27 -1.61
N ILE A 201 6.94 -21.21 -1.41
CA ILE A 201 7.90 -21.08 -0.33
C ILE A 201 7.16 -20.90 1.02
N LEU A 202 6.01 -20.24 1.04
CA LEU A 202 5.34 -19.83 2.27
C LEU A 202 4.49 -20.95 2.89
N ASN A 203 4.88 -21.38 4.07
CA ASN A 203 4.07 -22.29 4.90
C ASN A 203 3.09 -21.49 5.78
N LEU A 204 2.10 -20.84 5.16
CA LEU A 204 1.07 -20.12 5.91
C LEU A 204 0.27 -21.03 6.84
N SER A 205 -0.06 -20.55 8.03
CA SER A 205 -0.94 -21.26 8.95
C SER A 205 -2.35 -21.47 8.34
N PRO A 206 -3.08 -22.53 8.73
CA PRO A 206 -4.47 -22.73 8.31
C PRO A 206 -5.37 -21.53 8.62
N GLU A 207 -5.15 -20.87 9.75
CA GLU A 207 -5.88 -19.68 10.18
C GLU A 207 -5.65 -18.51 9.23
N THR A 208 -4.38 -18.26 8.85
CA THR A 208 -4.06 -17.21 7.89
C THR A 208 -4.66 -17.51 6.52
N LYS A 209 -4.57 -18.75 6.03
CA LYS A 209 -5.21 -19.14 4.77
C LYS A 209 -6.71 -18.87 4.80
N SER A 210 -7.38 -19.26 5.89
CA SER A 210 -8.81 -18.99 6.09
C SER A 210 -9.13 -17.51 6.09
N MET A 211 -8.31 -16.69 6.76
CA MET A 211 -8.47 -15.24 6.81
C MET A 211 -8.30 -14.59 5.44
N VAL A 212 -7.30 -14.99 4.64
CA VAL A 212 -7.13 -14.45 3.29
C VAL A 212 -8.28 -14.85 2.37
N VAL A 213 -8.75 -16.10 2.44
CA VAL A 213 -9.93 -16.55 1.69
C VAL A 213 -11.17 -15.75 2.08
N ARG A 214 -11.37 -15.47 3.38
CA ARG A 214 -12.46 -14.62 3.85
C ARG A 214 -12.33 -13.19 3.30
N LEU A 215 -11.15 -12.59 3.40
CA LEU A 215 -10.86 -11.27 2.84
C LEU A 215 -11.17 -11.21 1.34
N TYR A 216 -10.71 -12.20 0.58
CA TYR A 216 -10.98 -12.28 -0.86
C TYR A 216 -12.48 -12.33 -1.13
N ASN A 217 -13.21 -13.27 -0.51
CA ASN A 217 -14.64 -13.42 -0.74
C ASN A 217 -15.45 -12.17 -0.32
N SER A 218 -15.02 -11.47 0.73
CA SER A 218 -15.70 -10.26 1.20
C SER A 218 -15.50 -9.06 0.29
N TYR A 219 -14.36 -8.96 -0.41
CA TYR A 219 -13.99 -7.74 -1.14
C TYR A 219 -13.78 -7.92 -2.65
N ILE A 220 -13.79 -9.14 -3.18
CA ILE A 220 -13.57 -9.41 -4.61
C ILE A 220 -14.51 -8.61 -5.51
N GLY A 221 -15.79 -8.52 -5.16
CA GLY A 221 -16.77 -7.75 -5.94
C GLY A 221 -16.41 -6.27 -6.08
N GLN A 222 -16.01 -5.64 -4.97
CA GLN A 222 -15.60 -4.24 -4.96
C GLN A 222 -14.29 -4.03 -5.71
N ILE A 223 -13.30 -4.90 -5.51
CA ILE A 223 -11.99 -4.82 -6.16
C ILE A 223 -12.13 -4.98 -7.69
N VAL A 224 -12.90 -5.98 -8.14
CA VAL A 224 -13.17 -6.21 -9.57
C VAL A 224 -13.91 -5.02 -10.16
N LYS A 225 -14.90 -4.47 -9.45
CA LYS A 225 -15.59 -3.25 -9.86
C LYS A 225 -14.62 -2.09 -10.05
N ASP A 226 -13.75 -1.82 -9.07
CA ASP A 226 -12.81 -0.70 -9.14
C ASP A 226 -11.77 -0.89 -10.26
N PHE A 227 -11.36 -2.13 -10.56
CA PHE A 227 -10.51 -2.42 -11.73
C PHE A 227 -11.22 -2.19 -13.05
N ILE A 228 -12.47 -2.66 -13.19
CA ILE A 228 -13.27 -2.43 -14.40
C ILE A 228 -13.52 -0.92 -14.58
N GLU A 229 -13.84 -0.21 -13.50
CA GLU A 229 -14.04 1.23 -13.53
C GLU A 229 -12.78 1.99 -13.97
N ALA A 230 -11.61 1.55 -13.47
CA ALA A 230 -10.34 2.10 -13.91
C ALA A 230 -10.10 1.85 -15.41
N ILE A 231 -10.37 0.64 -15.92
CA ILE A 231 -10.23 0.28 -17.34
C ILE A 231 -11.18 1.10 -18.23
N LEU A 232 -12.42 1.33 -17.78
CA LEU A 232 -13.44 2.04 -18.54
C LEU A 232 -13.38 3.56 -18.38
N SER A 233 -12.39 4.11 -17.69
CA SER A 233 -12.20 5.56 -17.47
C SER A 233 -11.03 6.12 -18.28
N PRO A 234 -11.03 7.42 -18.65
CA PRO A 234 -9.88 8.05 -19.30
C PRO A 234 -8.70 8.19 -18.32
N ARG A 235 -7.73 7.27 -18.37
CA ARG A 235 -6.57 7.21 -17.47
C ARG A 235 -5.27 6.92 -18.22
N LYS A 236 -4.14 7.01 -17.52
CA LYS A 236 -2.84 6.62 -18.08
C LYS A 236 -2.85 5.13 -18.45
N LEU A 237 -2.34 4.81 -19.64
CA LEU A 237 -2.27 3.45 -20.17
C LEU A 237 -1.60 2.44 -19.20
N SER A 238 -0.60 2.89 -18.43
CA SER A 238 0.07 2.05 -17.43
C SER A 238 -0.87 1.59 -16.31
N TYR A 239 -1.88 2.38 -15.95
CA TYR A 239 -2.86 2.00 -14.92
C TYR A 239 -3.81 0.95 -15.47
N ILE A 240 -4.32 1.19 -16.68
CA ILE A 240 -5.20 0.28 -17.42
C ILE A 240 -4.55 -1.10 -17.56
N LYS A 241 -3.30 -1.14 -18.02
CA LYS A 241 -2.50 -2.37 -18.11
C LYS A 241 -2.37 -3.08 -16.76
N GLY A 242 -2.08 -2.33 -15.69
CA GLY A 242 -1.99 -2.86 -14.32
C GLY A 242 -3.31 -3.47 -13.83
N CYS A 243 -4.45 -2.89 -14.19
CA CYS A 243 -5.77 -3.42 -13.86
C CYS A 243 -6.05 -4.74 -14.60
N GLY A 244 -5.78 -4.81 -15.90
CA GLY A 244 -5.92 -6.04 -16.70
C GLY A 244 -5.07 -7.19 -16.14
N HIS A 245 -3.81 -6.90 -15.82
CA HIS A 245 -2.89 -7.82 -15.16
C HIS A 245 -3.47 -8.38 -13.85
N MET A 246 -4.01 -7.52 -12.99
CA MET A 246 -4.54 -7.97 -11.70
C MET A 246 -5.83 -8.76 -11.83
N LEU A 247 -6.75 -8.38 -12.72
CA LEU A 247 -7.97 -9.16 -13.01
C LEU A 247 -7.62 -10.59 -13.43
N HIS A 248 -6.64 -10.74 -14.33
CA HIS A 248 -6.14 -12.07 -14.72
C HIS A 248 -5.53 -12.82 -13.54
N ILE A 249 -4.71 -12.18 -12.71
CA ILE A 249 -4.12 -12.84 -11.53
C ILE A 249 -5.22 -13.33 -10.59
N MET A 250 -6.17 -12.47 -10.23
CA MET A 250 -7.25 -12.77 -9.29
C MET A 250 -8.09 -13.95 -9.77
N ASN A 251 -8.42 -14.00 -11.07
CA ASN A 251 -9.16 -15.12 -11.63
C ASN A 251 -8.37 -16.45 -11.62
N ASN A 252 -7.04 -16.39 -11.56
CA ASN A 252 -6.15 -17.55 -11.57
C ASN A 252 -5.57 -17.88 -10.18
N VAL A 253 -6.11 -17.29 -9.11
CA VAL A 253 -5.69 -17.54 -7.72
C VAL A 253 -5.90 -19.01 -7.30
N GLU A 254 -6.79 -19.75 -7.94
CA GLU A 254 -7.00 -21.18 -7.66
C GLU A 254 -5.79 -22.06 -8.00
N LEU A 255 -5.05 -21.72 -9.06
CA LEU A 255 -3.80 -22.41 -9.46
C LEU A 255 -2.67 -22.23 -8.45
N ARG A 256 -2.97 -21.49 -7.39
CA ARG A 256 -2.09 -20.75 -6.54
C ARG A 256 -2.45 -20.98 -5.06
N GLY A 257 -3.13 -22.09 -4.74
CA GLY A 257 -3.21 -22.64 -3.38
C GLY A 257 -4.30 -22.10 -2.46
N MET A 258 -5.15 -21.15 -2.89
CA MET A 258 -6.24 -20.61 -2.05
C MET A 258 -7.59 -21.35 -2.18
N GLY A 259 -7.61 -22.50 -2.85
CA GLY A 259 -8.80 -23.36 -2.99
C GLY A 259 -9.54 -23.18 -4.33
N ARG A 260 -10.33 -24.20 -4.72
CA ARG A 260 -10.95 -24.36 -6.05
C ARG A 260 -12.24 -23.54 -6.27
N ARG A 261 -12.40 -22.39 -5.60
CA ARG A 261 -13.65 -21.60 -5.69
C ARG A 261 -13.44 -20.08 -5.74
N LEU A 262 -12.25 -19.61 -6.09
CA LEU A 262 -11.92 -18.17 -6.08
C LEU A 262 -11.83 -17.58 -7.49
N LYS A 263 -12.67 -18.06 -8.41
CA LYS A 263 -12.79 -17.46 -9.75
C LYS A 263 -13.72 -16.25 -9.74
N ILE A 264 -13.41 -15.29 -10.60
CA ILE A 264 -14.31 -14.18 -10.88
C ILE A 264 -15.39 -14.73 -11.82
N GLU A 265 -16.61 -14.82 -11.32
CA GLU A 265 -17.73 -15.31 -12.13
C GLU A 265 -18.11 -14.27 -13.19
N GLU A 266 -18.41 -14.72 -14.40
CA GLU A 266 -18.91 -13.84 -15.48
C GLU A 266 -20.16 -13.06 -15.05
N MET A 267 -20.99 -13.66 -14.18
CA MET A 267 -22.18 -13.01 -13.62
C MET A 267 -21.83 -11.73 -12.85
N LEU A 268 -20.74 -11.74 -12.08
CA LEU A 268 -20.27 -10.56 -11.35
C LEU A 268 -19.86 -9.45 -12.33
N VAL A 269 -19.16 -9.77 -13.42
CA VAL A 269 -18.80 -8.80 -14.46
C VAL A 269 -20.06 -8.20 -15.09
N LYS A 270 -21.05 -9.02 -15.44
CA LYS A 270 -22.34 -8.56 -15.96
C LYS A 270 -23.07 -7.65 -14.98
N GLU A 271 -23.09 -7.99 -13.70
CA GLU A 271 -23.71 -7.17 -12.65
C GLU A 271 -23.02 -5.82 -12.50
N ILE A 272 -21.69 -5.77 -12.57
CA ILE A 272 -20.93 -4.52 -12.54
C ILE A 272 -21.27 -3.66 -13.76
N LEU A 273 -21.27 -4.22 -14.97
CA LEU A 273 -21.55 -3.48 -16.21
C LEU A 273 -22.97 -2.90 -16.25
N LYS A 274 -23.96 -3.56 -15.63
CA LYS A 274 -25.32 -3.03 -15.50
C LYS A 274 -25.41 -1.70 -14.74
N THR A 275 -24.35 -1.33 -14.00
CA THR A 275 -24.29 -0.05 -13.27
C THR A 275 -23.76 1.11 -14.13
N TYR A 276 -23.28 0.84 -15.35
CA TYR A 276 -22.74 1.84 -16.27
C TYR A 276 -23.81 2.39 -17.23
N PRO A 277 -23.54 3.53 -17.90
CA PRO A 277 -24.42 4.07 -18.94
C PRO A 277 -24.76 3.04 -20.02
N ASP A 278 -25.91 3.22 -20.66
CA ASP A 278 -26.46 2.29 -21.66
C ASP A 278 -25.49 1.99 -22.80
N GLU A 279 -24.64 2.95 -23.17
CA GLU A 279 -23.63 2.80 -24.22
C GLU A 279 -22.60 1.72 -23.86
N ILE A 280 -22.22 1.61 -22.59
CA ILE A 280 -21.25 0.62 -22.10
C ILE A 280 -21.98 -0.68 -21.71
N ASN A 281 -23.12 -0.56 -21.04
CA ASN A 281 -23.89 -1.70 -20.53
C ASN A 281 -24.42 -2.60 -21.65
N LYS A 282 -24.87 -2.01 -22.78
CA LYS A 282 -25.43 -2.76 -23.92
C LYS A 282 -24.37 -3.23 -24.91
N ASP A 283 -23.11 -2.83 -24.74
CA ASP A 283 -22.03 -3.24 -25.62
C ASP A 283 -21.51 -4.63 -25.24
N GLU A 284 -21.98 -5.65 -25.95
CA GLU A 284 -21.55 -7.03 -25.76
C GLU A 284 -20.03 -7.19 -25.97
N THR A 285 -19.40 -6.35 -26.81
CA THR A 285 -17.96 -6.44 -27.08
C THR A 285 -17.11 -6.08 -25.85
N ILE A 286 -17.55 -5.12 -25.04
CA ILE A 286 -16.90 -4.75 -23.77
C ILE A 286 -16.96 -5.93 -22.80
N PHE A 287 -18.15 -6.54 -22.65
CA PHE A 287 -18.32 -7.70 -21.79
C PHE A 287 -17.46 -8.89 -22.24
N GLU A 288 -17.43 -9.19 -23.54
CA GLU A 288 -16.59 -10.24 -24.10
C GLU A 288 -15.11 -9.96 -23.86
N ASN A 289 -14.64 -8.74 -24.09
CA ASN A 289 -13.24 -8.38 -23.91
C ASN A 289 -12.82 -8.42 -22.43
N LEU A 290 -13.68 -7.99 -21.51
CA LEU A 290 -13.45 -8.16 -20.07
C LEU A 290 -13.37 -9.65 -19.68
N THR A 291 -14.21 -10.50 -20.27
CA THR A 291 -14.16 -11.95 -20.04
C THR A 291 -12.88 -12.59 -20.62
N LYS A 292 -12.39 -12.09 -21.77
CA LYS A 292 -11.09 -12.47 -22.34
C LYS A 292 -9.93 -12.09 -21.42
N ILE A 293 -9.96 -10.93 -20.76
CA ILE A 293 -8.93 -10.55 -19.76
C ILE A 293 -8.84 -11.61 -18.65
N LEU A 294 -9.99 -12.05 -18.11
CA LEU A 294 -10.03 -13.06 -17.04
C LEU A 294 -9.46 -14.42 -17.46
N SER A 295 -9.66 -14.78 -18.73
CA SER A 295 -9.28 -16.08 -19.31
C SER A 295 -7.99 -16.04 -20.15
N ALA A 296 -7.32 -14.89 -20.21
CA ALA A 296 -6.09 -14.69 -20.96
C ALA A 296 -5.03 -15.73 -20.57
N SER A 297 -4.18 -16.11 -21.53
CA SER A 297 -3.11 -17.09 -21.31
C SER A 297 -1.93 -16.53 -20.51
N SER A 298 -1.80 -15.20 -20.47
CA SER A 298 -0.72 -14.50 -19.77
C SER A 298 -1.16 -13.15 -19.21
N GLN A 299 -0.33 -12.63 -18.29
CA GLN A 299 -0.50 -11.31 -17.69
C GLN A 299 -0.35 -10.17 -18.72
N GLU A 300 0.55 -10.33 -19.69
CA GLU A 300 0.77 -9.33 -20.74
C GLU A 300 -0.41 -9.27 -21.71
N GLU A 301 -0.93 -10.42 -22.12
CA GLU A 301 -2.14 -10.50 -22.95
C GLU A 301 -3.34 -9.83 -22.27
N ALA A 302 -3.53 -10.10 -20.97
CA ALA A 302 -4.58 -9.45 -20.17
C ALA A 302 -4.40 -7.92 -20.10
N ALA A 303 -3.17 -7.43 -19.99
CA ALA A 303 -2.86 -6.02 -19.97
C ALA A 303 -3.13 -5.34 -21.33
N ASP A 304 -2.76 -6.00 -22.43
CA ASP A 304 -3.00 -5.49 -23.80
C ASP A 304 -4.49 -5.47 -24.15
N LEU A 305 -5.27 -6.48 -23.72
CA LEU A 305 -6.73 -6.47 -23.85
C LEU A 305 -7.38 -5.33 -23.07
N ALA A 306 -6.94 -5.05 -21.84
CA ALA A 306 -7.43 -3.91 -21.07
C ALA A 306 -7.12 -2.57 -21.77
N ALA A 307 -5.90 -2.45 -22.31
CA ALA A 307 -5.50 -1.29 -23.10
C ALA A 307 -6.36 -1.10 -24.35
N LEU A 308 -6.70 -2.19 -25.05
CA LEU A 308 -7.55 -2.17 -26.25
C LEU A 308 -8.95 -1.64 -25.92
N ILE A 309 -9.60 -2.14 -24.87
CA ILE A 309 -10.93 -1.66 -24.43
C ILE A 309 -10.90 -0.15 -24.18
N ASN A 310 -9.88 0.32 -23.45
CA ASN A 310 -9.76 1.74 -23.13
C ASN A 310 -9.52 2.60 -24.39
N PHE A 311 -8.70 2.10 -25.33
CA PHE A 311 -8.44 2.77 -26.59
C PHE A 311 -9.69 2.86 -27.49
N GLU A 312 -10.54 1.83 -27.53
CA GLU A 312 -11.79 1.87 -28.30
C GLU A 312 -12.77 2.94 -27.77
N LEU A 313 -12.76 3.17 -26.45
CA LEU A 313 -13.61 4.17 -25.80
C LEU A 313 -13.08 5.61 -25.95
N TYR A 314 -11.75 5.80 -25.87
CA TYR A 314 -11.15 7.14 -25.69
C TYR A 314 -10.03 7.49 -26.69
N GLY A 315 -9.63 6.59 -27.58
CA GLY A 315 -8.48 6.73 -28.47
C GLY A 315 -8.66 7.66 -29.67
N ARG A 316 -9.50 8.70 -29.56
CA ARG A 316 -9.76 9.71 -30.61
C ARG A 316 -9.09 11.04 -30.33
#